data_AF-A0A6A6CHY6-F1
#
_entry.id   AF-A0A6A6CHY6-F1
#
_cell.length_a   1.000
_cell.length_b   1.000
_cell.length_c   1.000
_cell.angle_alpha   90.00
_cell.angle_beta   90.00
_cell.angle_gamma   90.00
#
_symmetry.space_group_name_H-M   'P 1'
#
loop_
_entity.id
_entity.type
_entity.pdbx_description
1 polymer ?
#
loop_
_entity_poly.entity_id
_entity_poly.type
_entity_poly.pdbx_seq_one_letter_code
_entity_poly.pdbx_strand_id
1 'polypeptide(L)'
;MKTASIVLLLAATCLAQVPAGHEYIAPGAKDVRSPCPGINSLANHGFLPRNGKGLTLTDVITGLKEGLNVGADFATGVGLLALMAPSNPLATSFNMDDLDRHNFPIEHDGSLSRADYYEGNDHSFNQAKWDQVLAYYAGQENTSIKQASLARYNRIKVQRALNPDKFIYGPRQIVLSYGETALYLQTMGKNDGTGVAPVKYVRSLFEQERLPYELGWQKPDNECNLLTLGAQITQLQLANPEALPEGLSLGEGALRDVIELIDPITGKLENATCILLNNCD
;
A
#
# COMPACT_ATOMS: atom_id res chain seq x y z
N MET A 1 -32.98 -35.56 39.36
CA MET A 1 -32.98 -34.80 38.09
C MET A 1 -32.22 -33.50 38.32
N LYS A 2 -31.03 -33.32 37.74
CA LYS A 2 -30.29 -32.06 37.76
C LYS A 2 -30.42 -31.44 36.37
N THR A 3 -31.12 -30.32 36.27
CA THR A 3 -31.23 -29.53 35.05
C THR A 3 -29.95 -28.73 34.86
N ALA A 4 -29.18 -29.06 33.81
CA ALA A 4 -28.05 -28.25 33.37
C ALA A 4 -28.56 -27.13 32.47
N SER A 5 -28.49 -25.89 32.95
CA SER A 5 -28.73 -24.71 32.12
C SER A 5 -27.49 -24.46 31.26
N ILE A 6 -27.62 -24.67 29.95
CA ILE A 6 -26.65 -24.25 28.95
C ILE A 6 -26.79 -22.73 28.80
N VAL A 7 -25.80 -21.98 29.28
CA VAL A 7 -25.68 -20.54 28.99
C VAL A 7 -25.04 -20.42 27.62
N LEU A 8 -25.84 -20.08 26.61
CA LEU A 8 -25.36 -19.73 25.28
C LEU A 8 -24.74 -18.33 25.35
N LEU A 9 -23.41 -18.24 25.43
CA LEU A 9 -22.72 -16.96 25.25
C LEU A 9 -22.85 -16.55 23.78
N LEU A 10 -23.77 -15.64 23.49
CA LEU A 10 -23.76 -14.87 22.24
C LEU A 10 -22.59 -13.90 22.32
N ALA A 11 -21.46 -14.24 21.69
CA ALA A 11 -20.42 -13.28 21.39
C ALA A 11 -21.01 -12.25 20.41
N ALA A 12 -21.46 -11.11 20.92
CA ALA A 12 -21.80 -9.98 20.08
C ALA A 12 -20.50 -9.52 19.39
N THR A 13 -20.33 -9.86 18.12
CA THR A 13 -19.33 -9.24 17.27
C THR A 13 -19.67 -7.76 17.22
N CYS A 14 -18.92 -6.95 17.97
CA CYS A 14 -19.01 -5.49 17.92
C CYS A 14 -18.47 -5.07 16.55
N LEU A 15 -19.37 -4.96 15.57
CA LEU A 15 -19.05 -4.38 14.27
C LEU A 15 -18.61 -2.93 14.52
N ALA A 16 -17.49 -2.53 13.93
CA ALA A 16 -17.10 -1.14 14.02
C ALA A 16 -18.10 -0.31 13.19
N GLN A 17 -18.56 0.79 13.76
CA GLN A 17 -19.50 1.66 13.07
C GLN A 17 -18.77 2.39 11.94
N VAL A 18 -19.27 2.23 10.72
CA VAL A 18 -18.81 3.01 9.57
C VAL A 18 -19.23 4.47 9.79
N PRO A 19 -18.34 5.47 9.59
CA PRO A 19 -18.74 6.87 9.64
C PRO A 19 -19.87 7.16 8.65
N ALA A 20 -20.85 7.97 9.06
CA ALA A 20 -22.00 8.28 8.20
C ALA A 20 -21.54 8.96 6.90
N GLY A 21 -22.05 8.49 5.75
CA GLY A 21 -21.64 8.95 4.42
C GLY A 21 -20.42 8.22 3.85
N HIS A 22 -19.74 7.41 4.66
CA HIS A 22 -18.58 6.61 4.28
C HIS A 22 -18.87 5.12 4.16
N GLU A 23 -20.14 4.77 3.92
CA GLU A 23 -20.55 3.40 3.63
C GLU A 23 -19.81 2.87 2.39
N TYR A 24 -19.46 1.59 2.43
CA TYR A 24 -18.86 0.92 1.28
C TYR A 24 -19.85 0.86 0.12
N ILE A 25 -19.41 1.34 -1.04
CA ILE A 25 -20.12 1.22 -2.31
C ILE A 25 -19.10 0.71 -3.32
N ALA A 26 -19.38 -0.44 -3.93
CA ALA A 26 -18.55 -0.99 -4.98
C ALA A 26 -18.47 -0.02 -6.18
N PRO A 27 -17.31 0.08 -6.86
CA PRO A 27 -17.16 0.96 -8.01
C PRO A 27 -18.11 0.57 -9.14
N GLY A 28 -18.77 1.55 -9.74
CA GLY A 28 -19.57 1.36 -10.94
C GLY A 28 -18.72 1.29 -12.21
N ALA A 29 -19.35 0.90 -13.33
CA ALA A 29 -18.65 0.69 -14.60
C ALA A 29 -17.96 1.94 -15.21
N LYS A 30 -18.24 3.14 -14.69
CA LYS A 30 -17.63 4.41 -15.14
C LYS A 30 -16.63 4.98 -14.14
N ASP A 31 -16.50 4.35 -12.99
CA ASP A 31 -15.57 4.74 -11.95
C ASP A 31 -14.22 4.12 -12.24
N VAL A 32 -13.14 4.83 -11.93
CA VAL A 32 -11.77 4.37 -12.14
C VAL A 32 -11.09 4.14 -10.81
N ARG A 33 -10.13 3.23 -10.79
CA ARG A 33 -9.35 2.84 -9.62
C ARG A 33 -7.87 2.83 -10.00
N SER A 34 -6.97 2.70 -9.04
CA SER A 34 -5.53 2.66 -9.24
C SER A 34 -4.96 1.26 -8.96
N PRO A 35 -3.64 1.04 -9.10
CA PRO A 35 -2.96 -0.14 -8.57
C PRO A 35 -2.90 -0.16 -7.02
N CYS A 36 -3.22 0.94 -6.33
CA CYS A 36 -3.10 1.07 -4.88
C CYS A 36 -4.42 0.71 -4.16
N PRO A 37 -4.45 -0.40 -3.40
CA PRO A 37 -5.67 -0.84 -2.71
C PRO A 37 -6.13 0.14 -1.62
N GLY A 38 -5.20 0.91 -1.03
CA GLY A 38 -5.51 1.90 0.00
C GLY A 38 -6.43 2.99 -0.52
N ILE A 39 -6.01 3.72 -1.56
CA ILE A 39 -6.84 4.81 -2.12
C ILE A 39 -8.07 4.28 -2.86
N ASN A 40 -8.03 3.05 -3.39
CA ASN A 40 -9.22 2.39 -3.93
C ASN A 40 -10.28 2.16 -2.85
N SER A 41 -9.84 1.71 -1.67
CA SER A 41 -10.72 1.59 -0.50
C SER A 41 -11.29 2.93 -0.08
N LEU A 42 -10.47 3.99 -0.07
CA LEU A 42 -10.95 5.34 0.26
C LEU A 42 -12.01 5.86 -0.72
N ALA A 43 -11.82 5.63 -2.03
CA ALA A 43 -12.83 5.97 -3.03
C ALA A 43 -14.10 5.11 -2.88
N ASN A 44 -13.97 3.80 -2.61
CA ASN A 44 -15.11 2.90 -2.34
C ASN A 44 -15.88 3.28 -1.06
N HIS A 45 -15.23 3.97 -0.13
CA HIS A 45 -15.83 4.52 1.09
C HIS A 45 -16.11 6.04 1.01
N GLY A 46 -15.94 6.68 -0.14
CA GLY A 46 -16.25 8.12 -0.29
C GLY A 46 -15.38 9.08 0.53
N PHE A 47 -14.24 8.63 1.07
CA PHE A 47 -13.20 9.53 1.60
C PHE A 47 -12.43 10.23 0.48
N LEU A 48 -12.41 9.62 -0.71
CA LEU A 48 -11.99 10.23 -1.97
C LEU A 48 -13.20 10.27 -2.91
N PRO A 49 -13.18 11.09 -3.98
CA PRO A 49 -14.21 11.07 -5.02
C PRO A 49 -14.50 9.64 -5.49
N ARG A 50 -15.74 9.18 -5.31
CA ARG A 50 -16.13 7.77 -5.55
C ARG A 50 -15.89 7.33 -6.99
N ASN A 51 -15.99 8.27 -7.94
CA ASN A 51 -15.72 8.04 -9.36
C ASN A 51 -14.22 7.87 -9.67
N GLY A 52 -13.33 8.16 -8.72
CA GLY A 52 -11.89 8.10 -8.88
C GLY A 52 -11.29 9.14 -9.82
N LYS A 53 -12.00 10.25 -10.10
CA LYS A 53 -11.60 11.24 -11.11
C LYS A 53 -11.42 12.62 -10.51
N GLY A 54 -10.45 13.36 -11.06
CA GLY A 54 -10.19 14.76 -10.69
C GLY A 54 -9.76 14.95 -9.22
N LEU A 55 -8.98 14.01 -8.68
CA LEU A 55 -8.45 14.10 -7.31
C LEU A 55 -7.40 15.21 -7.25
N THR A 56 -7.57 16.14 -6.32
CA THR A 56 -6.59 17.18 -6.01
C THR A 56 -5.64 16.74 -4.89
N LEU A 57 -4.55 17.47 -4.67
CA LEU A 57 -3.65 17.23 -3.53
C LEU A 57 -4.41 17.30 -2.19
N THR A 58 -5.34 18.25 -2.05
CA THR A 58 -6.14 18.40 -0.83
C THR A 58 -7.05 17.19 -0.62
N ASP A 59 -7.66 16.65 -1.68
CA ASP A 59 -8.48 15.43 -1.56
C ASP A 59 -7.63 14.26 -1.06
N VAL A 60 -6.42 14.09 -1.59
CA VAL A 60 -5.49 13.04 -1.17
C VAL A 60 -5.11 13.19 0.31
N ILE A 61 -4.68 14.39 0.74
CA ILE A 61 -4.26 14.63 2.13
C ILE A 61 -5.43 14.40 3.09
N THR A 62 -6.59 14.97 2.82
CA THR A 62 -7.78 14.85 3.67
C THR A 62 -8.28 13.41 3.69
N GLY A 63 -8.45 12.78 2.53
CA GLY A 63 -8.99 11.42 2.44
C GLY A 63 -8.09 10.38 3.11
N LEU A 64 -6.76 10.49 2.94
CA LEU A 64 -5.79 9.62 3.62
C LEU A 64 -5.82 9.82 5.15
N LYS A 65 -5.91 11.06 5.61
CA LYS A 65 -5.99 11.39 7.04
C LYS A 65 -7.31 10.91 7.68
N GLU A 66 -8.42 11.17 7.02
CA GLU A 66 -9.75 10.84 7.55
C GLU A 66 -10.05 9.35 7.48
N GLY A 67 -9.66 8.67 6.40
CA GLY A 67 -9.95 7.26 6.21
C GLY A 67 -8.94 6.31 6.86
N LEU A 68 -7.63 6.62 6.80
CA LEU A 68 -6.57 5.68 7.24
C LEU A 68 -5.65 6.25 8.35
N ASN A 69 -5.84 7.51 8.75
CA ASN A 69 -4.98 8.24 9.69
C ASN A 69 -3.51 8.31 9.21
N VAL A 70 -3.35 8.49 7.91
CA VAL A 70 -2.03 8.76 7.32
C VAL A 70 -1.70 10.24 7.48
N GLY A 71 -0.47 10.52 7.90
CA GLY A 71 0.04 11.85 8.19
C GLY A 71 0.23 12.71 6.95
N ALA A 72 0.10 14.02 7.13
CA ALA A 72 0.24 14.99 6.04
C ALA A 72 1.64 15.00 5.43
N ASP A 73 2.67 14.60 6.18
CA ASP A 73 4.05 14.50 5.71
C ASP A 73 4.19 13.48 4.57
N PHE A 74 3.72 12.25 4.77
CA PHE A 74 3.70 11.22 3.73
C PHE A 74 2.64 11.51 2.66
N ALA A 75 1.41 11.89 3.07
CA ALA A 75 0.29 12.13 2.16
C ALA A 75 0.58 13.25 1.15
N THR A 76 1.29 14.31 1.57
CA THR A 76 1.68 15.40 0.67
C THR A 76 2.66 14.92 -0.39
N GLY A 77 3.70 14.18 0.01
CA GLY A 77 4.69 13.66 -0.94
C GLY A 77 4.07 12.74 -2.00
N VAL A 78 3.29 11.73 -1.58
CA VAL A 78 2.63 10.83 -2.55
C VAL A 78 1.56 11.54 -3.38
N GLY A 79 0.87 12.54 -2.82
CA GLY A 79 -0.09 13.35 -3.57
C GLY A 79 0.57 14.23 -4.63
N LEU A 80 1.74 14.80 -4.35
CA LEU A 80 2.53 15.55 -5.33
C LEU A 80 3.05 14.63 -6.45
N LEU A 81 3.53 13.44 -6.11
CA LEU A 81 3.89 12.43 -7.11
C LEU A 81 2.68 12.05 -7.99
N ALA A 82 1.51 11.82 -7.38
CA ALA A 82 0.30 11.48 -8.12
C ALA A 82 -0.12 12.57 -9.12
N LEU A 83 0.08 13.86 -8.80
CA LEU A 83 -0.17 14.98 -9.71
C LEU A 83 0.75 15.01 -10.94
N MET A 84 1.85 14.24 -10.93
CA MET A 84 2.76 14.09 -12.08
C MET A 84 2.35 12.94 -13.00
N ALA A 85 1.37 12.12 -12.60
CA ALA A 85 0.89 10.99 -13.37
C ALA A 85 0.13 11.38 -14.66
N PRO A 86 -0.73 12.42 -14.67
CA PRO A 86 -1.40 12.85 -15.90
C PRO A 86 -0.39 13.23 -16.99
N SER A 87 -0.75 12.99 -18.26
CA SER A 87 0.11 13.39 -19.39
C SER A 87 0.19 14.92 -19.57
N ASN A 88 -0.76 15.67 -19.00
CA ASN A 88 -0.74 17.13 -19.01
C ASN A 88 0.10 17.65 -17.83
N PRO A 89 1.27 18.26 -18.05
CA PRO A 89 2.14 18.75 -16.97
C PRO A 89 1.55 19.94 -16.19
N LEU A 90 0.48 20.55 -16.68
CA LEU A 90 -0.25 21.64 -16.01
C LEU A 90 -1.50 21.13 -15.27
N ALA A 91 -1.69 19.82 -15.18
CA ALA A 91 -2.81 19.24 -14.46
C ALA A 91 -2.70 19.56 -12.97
N THR A 92 -3.80 20.05 -12.38
CA THR A 92 -3.92 20.30 -10.93
C THR A 92 -4.71 19.20 -10.22
N SER A 93 -5.06 18.14 -10.96
CA SER A 93 -5.74 16.96 -10.47
C SER A 93 -5.39 15.75 -11.34
N PHE A 94 -5.60 14.55 -10.80
CA PHE A 94 -5.37 13.29 -11.50
C PHE A 94 -6.58 12.36 -11.37
N ASN A 95 -6.73 11.42 -12.30
CA ASN A 95 -7.63 10.29 -12.15
C ASN A 95 -6.85 9.11 -11.59
N MET A 96 -7.50 8.25 -10.81
CA MET A 96 -6.83 7.15 -10.12
C MET A 96 -6.17 6.14 -11.08
N ASP A 97 -6.71 5.99 -12.30
CA ASP A 97 -6.13 5.18 -13.37
C ASP A 97 -4.90 5.82 -14.04
N ASP A 98 -4.65 7.13 -13.86
CA ASP A 98 -3.38 7.75 -14.27
C ASP A 98 -2.19 7.14 -13.49
N LEU A 99 -2.43 6.60 -12.29
CA LEU A 99 -1.40 5.99 -11.45
C LEU A 99 -0.95 4.60 -11.92
N ASP A 100 -1.57 4.07 -12.97
CA ASP A 100 -1.19 2.81 -13.64
C ASP A 100 -0.01 2.96 -14.61
N ARG A 101 0.62 4.14 -14.63
CA ARG A 101 1.78 4.40 -15.48
C ARG A 101 3.00 3.67 -14.94
N HIS A 102 3.45 2.67 -15.69
CA HIS A 102 4.58 1.85 -15.30
C HIS A 102 5.85 2.65 -14.98
N ASN A 103 6.50 2.31 -13.85
CA ASN A 103 7.71 2.91 -13.27
C ASN A 103 7.64 4.37 -12.82
N PHE A 104 6.69 5.18 -13.32
CA PHE A 104 6.59 6.59 -12.94
C PHE A 104 5.13 7.08 -12.96
N PRO A 105 4.66 7.72 -11.88
CA PRO A 105 5.45 8.22 -10.75
C PRO A 105 5.58 7.25 -9.58
N ILE A 106 4.78 6.19 -9.50
CA ILE A 106 4.73 5.33 -8.29
C ILE A 106 4.75 3.84 -8.65
N GLU A 107 3.91 3.39 -9.59
CA GLU A 107 3.80 1.98 -10.00
C GLU A 107 5.16 1.34 -10.26
N HIS A 108 5.33 0.10 -9.82
CA HIS A 108 6.54 -0.68 -10.04
C HIS A 108 6.31 -2.20 -10.02
N ASP A 109 7.24 -2.91 -10.65
CA ASP A 109 7.28 -4.37 -10.64
C ASP A 109 7.44 -4.96 -9.22
N GLY A 110 7.10 -6.24 -9.07
CA GLY A 110 7.25 -6.95 -7.80
C GLY A 110 6.10 -6.72 -6.82
N SER A 111 5.01 -6.13 -7.30
CA SER A 111 3.80 -5.84 -6.54
C SER A 111 3.24 -7.06 -5.79
N LEU A 112 2.66 -6.82 -4.61
CA LEU A 112 2.13 -7.87 -3.73
C LEU A 112 0.88 -8.56 -4.30
N SER A 113 0.06 -7.83 -5.05
CA SER A 113 -1.26 -8.29 -5.51
C SER A 113 -1.57 -7.93 -6.97
N ARG A 114 -0.65 -7.27 -7.68
CA ARG A 114 -0.77 -6.93 -9.10
C ARG A 114 0.27 -7.74 -9.87
N ALA A 115 0.02 -7.97 -11.17
CA ALA A 115 1.04 -8.53 -12.05
C ALA A 115 2.06 -7.45 -12.40
N ASP A 116 3.23 -7.83 -12.93
CA ASP A 116 4.19 -6.86 -13.43
C ASP A 116 3.74 -6.34 -14.82
N TYR A 117 4.17 -5.14 -15.22
CA TYR A 117 3.70 -4.48 -16.46
C TYR A 117 3.83 -5.36 -17.71
N TYR A 118 4.95 -6.08 -17.84
CA TYR A 118 5.21 -6.97 -18.98
C TYR A 118 4.30 -8.21 -19.04
N GLU A 119 3.56 -8.49 -17.96
CA GLU A 119 2.51 -9.52 -17.92
C GLU A 119 1.16 -8.98 -18.44
N GLY A 120 1.04 -7.66 -18.64
CA GLY A 120 -0.01 -6.99 -19.41
C GLY A 120 -1.11 -6.29 -18.60
N ASN A 121 -1.24 -6.55 -17.30
CA ASN A 121 -2.19 -5.87 -16.41
C ASN A 121 -1.58 -5.72 -15.00
N ASP A 122 -0.86 -4.61 -14.81
CA ASP A 122 -0.24 -4.14 -13.57
C ASP A 122 -1.19 -3.34 -12.66
N HIS A 123 -2.43 -3.17 -13.11
CA HIS A 123 -3.47 -2.43 -12.42
C HIS A 123 -4.29 -3.28 -11.46
N SER A 124 -4.85 -4.35 -12.00
CA SER A 124 -5.96 -5.07 -11.39
C SER A 124 -5.49 -6.05 -10.31
N PHE A 125 -6.33 -6.29 -9.31
CA PHE A 125 -6.09 -7.36 -8.34
C PHE A 125 -5.89 -8.70 -9.05
N ASN A 126 -4.79 -9.38 -8.72
CA ASN A 126 -4.39 -10.66 -9.28
C ASN A 126 -4.29 -11.71 -8.17
N GLN A 127 -5.26 -12.62 -8.13
CA GLN A 127 -5.34 -13.67 -7.11
C GLN A 127 -4.08 -14.55 -7.09
N ALA A 128 -3.51 -14.91 -8.25
CA ALA A 128 -2.34 -15.78 -8.30
C ALA A 128 -1.07 -15.12 -7.73
N LYS A 129 -0.91 -13.80 -7.89
CA LYS A 129 0.18 -13.06 -7.25
C LYS A 129 -0.09 -12.93 -5.74
N TRP A 130 -1.33 -12.62 -5.36
CA TRP A 130 -1.73 -12.51 -3.97
C TRP A 130 -1.63 -13.84 -3.18
N ASP A 131 -1.89 -14.98 -3.82
CA ASP A 131 -1.76 -16.30 -3.21
C ASP A 131 -0.32 -16.58 -2.76
N GLN A 132 0.68 -16.03 -3.44
CA GLN A 132 2.08 -16.12 -3.02
C GLN A 132 2.34 -15.38 -1.70
N VAL A 133 1.60 -14.30 -1.44
CA VAL A 133 1.64 -13.58 -0.16
C VAL A 133 0.88 -14.37 0.91
N LEU A 134 -0.34 -14.82 0.59
CA LEU A 134 -1.18 -15.59 1.51
C LEU A 134 -0.54 -16.90 1.97
N ALA A 135 0.34 -17.50 1.18
CA ALA A 135 1.12 -18.68 1.59
C ALA A 135 1.93 -18.44 2.87
N TYR A 136 2.41 -17.21 3.11
CA TYR A 136 3.13 -16.85 4.34
C TYR A 136 2.20 -16.58 5.53
N TYR A 137 0.90 -16.40 5.27
CA TYR A 137 -0.14 -16.15 6.28
C TYR A 137 -1.01 -17.39 6.53
N ALA A 138 -0.72 -18.51 5.88
CA ALA A 138 -1.50 -19.73 6.00
C ALA A 138 -1.59 -20.20 7.46
N GLY A 139 -2.82 -20.37 7.95
CA GLY A 139 -3.11 -20.78 9.32
C GLY A 139 -2.91 -19.71 10.39
N GLN A 140 -2.70 -18.45 10.00
CA GLN A 140 -2.45 -17.33 10.92
C GLN A 140 -3.67 -16.42 11.03
N GLU A 141 -4.02 -16.03 12.25
CA GLU A 141 -5.05 -15.00 12.47
C GLU A 141 -4.51 -13.59 12.21
N ASN A 142 -3.21 -13.38 12.48
CA ASN A 142 -2.51 -12.11 12.30
C ASN A 142 -1.22 -12.33 11.50
N THR A 143 -0.89 -11.38 10.63
CA THR A 143 0.46 -11.27 10.07
C THR A 143 1.35 -10.46 11.01
N SER A 144 2.65 -10.54 10.78
CA SER A 144 3.71 -9.85 11.50
C SER A 144 4.74 -9.30 10.52
N ILE A 145 5.62 -8.44 11.02
CA ILE A 145 6.78 -7.90 10.29
C ILE A 145 7.55 -9.01 9.56
N LYS A 146 7.85 -10.13 10.25
CA LYS A 146 8.63 -11.22 9.65
C LYS A 146 7.89 -11.89 8.50
N GLN A 147 6.62 -12.22 8.68
CA GLN A 147 5.82 -12.88 7.64
C GLN A 147 5.62 -11.96 6.43
N ALA A 148 5.24 -10.71 6.68
CA ALA A 148 5.11 -9.69 5.66
C ALA A 148 6.43 -9.48 4.89
N SER A 149 7.56 -9.46 5.60
CA SER A 149 8.85 -9.23 4.96
C SER A 149 9.30 -10.41 4.08
N LEU A 150 9.07 -11.63 4.54
CA LEU A 150 9.34 -12.82 3.75
C LEU A 150 8.40 -12.94 2.54
N ALA A 151 7.13 -12.58 2.69
CA ALA A 151 6.15 -12.59 1.61
C ALA A 151 6.52 -11.61 0.50
N ARG A 152 6.83 -10.36 0.86
CA ARG A 152 7.31 -9.32 -0.07
C ARG A 152 8.55 -9.81 -0.82
N TYR A 153 9.58 -10.26 -0.10
CA TYR A 153 10.80 -10.73 -0.76
C TYR A 153 10.59 -11.95 -1.66
N ASN A 154 9.67 -12.84 -1.30
CA ASN A 154 9.31 -13.95 -2.18
C ASN A 154 8.70 -13.45 -3.50
N ARG A 155 7.83 -12.42 -3.47
CA ARG A 155 7.31 -11.78 -4.69
C ARG A 155 8.43 -11.29 -5.59
N ILE A 156 9.40 -10.56 -5.01
CA ILE A 156 10.57 -10.05 -5.75
C ILE A 156 11.38 -11.18 -6.37
N LYS A 157 11.71 -12.21 -5.58
CA LYS A 157 12.49 -13.36 -6.04
C LYS A 157 11.78 -14.10 -7.18
N VAL A 158 10.48 -14.34 -7.05
CA VAL A 158 9.68 -15.04 -8.06
C VAL A 158 9.59 -14.23 -9.35
N GLN A 159 9.29 -12.94 -9.27
CA GLN A 159 9.16 -12.09 -10.46
C GLN A 159 10.50 -11.91 -11.20
N ARG A 160 11.59 -11.68 -10.45
CA ARG A 160 12.94 -11.60 -11.03
C ARG A 160 13.33 -12.88 -11.77
N ALA A 161 12.95 -14.04 -11.23
CA ALA A 161 13.23 -15.32 -11.88
C ALA A 161 12.36 -15.56 -13.13
N LEU A 162 11.13 -15.02 -13.15
CA LEU A 162 10.20 -15.18 -14.27
C LEU A 162 10.60 -14.33 -15.48
N ASN A 163 11.03 -13.08 -15.25
CA ASN A 163 11.30 -12.10 -16.31
C ASN A 163 12.62 -11.33 -16.09
N PRO A 164 13.78 -12.02 -16.01
CA PRO A 164 15.03 -11.41 -15.55
C PRO A 164 15.49 -10.20 -16.39
N ASP A 165 15.26 -10.21 -17.70
CA ASP A 165 15.71 -9.14 -18.61
C ASP A 165 14.78 -7.92 -18.63
N LYS A 166 13.62 -8.00 -17.97
CA LYS A 166 12.56 -6.98 -18.01
C LYS A 166 12.21 -6.43 -16.64
N PHE A 167 12.47 -7.21 -15.58
CA PHE A 167 12.11 -6.87 -14.21
C PHE A 167 12.91 -5.67 -13.70
N ILE A 168 12.21 -4.58 -13.36
CA ILE A 168 12.79 -3.34 -12.86
C ILE A 168 12.63 -3.29 -11.34
N TYR A 169 13.75 -3.41 -10.63
CA TYR A 169 13.76 -3.36 -9.16
C TYR A 169 15.06 -2.77 -8.63
N GLY A 170 15.18 -1.46 -8.79
CA GLY A 170 16.31 -0.66 -8.32
C GLY A 170 16.10 -0.07 -6.91
N PRO A 171 17.00 0.84 -6.47
CA PRO A 171 16.95 1.44 -5.13
C PRO A 171 15.59 2.07 -4.81
N ARG A 172 15.00 2.77 -5.78
CA ARG A 172 13.69 3.38 -5.67
C ARG A 172 12.58 2.35 -5.42
N GLN A 173 12.50 1.30 -6.25
CA GLN A 173 11.49 0.25 -6.12
C GLN A 173 11.67 -0.54 -4.82
N ILE A 174 12.91 -0.73 -4.35
CA ILE A 174 13.17 -1.33 -3.04
C ILE A 174 12.50 -0.49 -1.95
N VAL A 175 12.79 0.81 -1.88
CA VAL A 175 12.22 1.70 -0.87
C VAL A 175 10.69 1.70 -0.90
N LEU A 176 10.09 1.80 -2.09
CA LEU A 176 8.62 1.76 -2.25
C LEU A 176 8.02 0.43 -1.78
N SER A 177 8.58 -0.70 -2.22
CA SER A 177 8.12 -2.04 -1.85
C SER A 177 8.15 -2.28 -0.33
N TYR A 178 9.20 -1.80 0.36
CA TYR A 178 9.24 -1.80 1.83
C TYR A 178 8.22 -0.84 2.45
N GLY A 179 8.08 0.38 1.92
CA GLY A 179 7.14 1.39 2.39
C GLY A 179 5.68 0.95 2.28
N GLU A 180 5.28 0.36 1.16
CA GLU A 180 3.94 -0.20 0.93
C GLU A 180 3.64 -1.37 1.87
N THR A 181 4.65 -2.19 2.15
CA THR A 181 4.52 -3.27 3.14
C THR A 181 4.29 -2.70 4.55
N ALA A 182 5.02 -1.65 4.93
CA ALA A 182 4.80 -0.96 6.20
C ALA A 182 3.43 -0.26 6.26
N LEU A 183 3.00 0.35 5.16
CA LEU A 183 1.71 1.05 5.06
C LEU A 183 0.53 0.15 5.41
N TYR A 184 0.40 -1.03 4.79
CA TYR A 184 -0.74 -1.89 5.10
C TYR A 184 -0.65 -2.48 6.51
N LEU A 185 0.56 -2.75 7.03
CA LEU A 185 0.74 -3.23 8.40
C LEU A 185 0.30 -2.20 9.44
N GLN A 186 0.61 -0.91 9.22
CA GLN A 186 0.19 0.15 10.13
C GLN A 186 -1.28 0.46 10.01
N THR A 187 -1.79 0.59 8.78
CA THR A 187 -3.18 0.99 8.54
C THR A 187 -4.19 -0.11 8.86
N MET A 188 -3.86 -1.37 8.60
CA MET A 188 -4.70 -2.52 8.96
C MET A 188 -4.37 -3.10 10.34
N GLY A 189 -3.26 -2.67 10.95
CA GLY A 189 -2.92 -2.94 12.33
C GLY A 189 -3.39 -1.84 13.27
N LYS A 190 -2.73 -1.73 14.43
CA LYS A 190 -2.98 -0.65 15.41
C LYS A 190 -2.00 0.52 15.29
N ASN A 191 -0.97 0.37 14.47
CA ASN A 191 0.18 1.28 14.42
C ASN A 191 0.80 1.55 15.81
N ASP A 192 0.97 0.52 16.63
CA ASP A 192 1.55 0.57 17.99
C ASP A 192 3.03 0.15 18.03
N GLY A 193 3.69 0.13 16.85
CA GLY A 193 5.08 -0.30 16.68
C GLY A 193 5.30 -1.83 16.64
N THR A 194 4.27 -2.65 16.87
CA THR A 194 4.40 -4.12 16.83
C THR A 194 4.45 -4.68 15.40
N GLY A 195 3.89 -3.94 14.43
CA GLY A 195 3.74 -4.38 13.05
C GLY A 195 2.92 -5.67 12.89
N VAL A 196 1.95 -5.87 13.79
CA VAL A 196 0.96 -6.94 13.70
C VAL A 196 -0.32 -6.40 13.06
N ALA A 197 -0.85 -7.11 12.07
CA ALA A 197 -2.12 -6.79 11.44
C ALA A 197 -2.99 -8.06 11.30
N PRO A 198 -4.28 -8.03 11.66
CA PRO A 198 -5.17 -9.16 11.42
C PRO A 198 -5.25 -9.50 9.94
N VAL A 199 -5.04 -10.78 9.59
CA VAL A 199 -5.01 -11.25 8.19
C VAL A 199 -6.34 -10.92 7.51
N LYS A 200 -7.46 -11.03 8.22
CA LYS A 200 -8.79 -10.67 7.70
C LYS A 200 -8.90 -9.21 7.25
N TYR A 201 -8.22 -8.27 7.92
CA TYR A 201 -8.24 -6.86 7.55
C TYR A 201 -7.37 -6.61 6.32
N VAL A 202 -6.18 -7.21 6.31
CA VAL A 202 -5.27 -7.18 5.15
C VAL A 202 -5.97 -7.76 3.91
N ARG A 203 -6.65 -8.91 4.04
CA ARG A 203 -7.41 -9.51 2.93
C ARG A 203 -8.51 -8.58 2.42
N SER A 204 -9.29 -7.96 3.31
CA SER A 204 -10.32 -6.98 2.90
C SER A 204 -9.73 -5.83 2.08
N LEU A 205 -8.59 -5.28 2.52
CA LEU A 205 -7.90 -4.20 1.83
C LEU A 205 -7.50 -4.59 0.40
N PHE A 206 -6.88 -5.76 0.22
CA PHE A 206 -6.37 -6.18 -1.09
C PHE A 206 -7.43 -6.83 -2.00
N GLU A 207 -8.27 -7.71 -1.46
CA GLU A 207 -9.20 -8.55 -2.25
C GLU A 207 -10.51 -7.81 -2.57
N GLN A 208 -10.91 -6.88 -1.70
CA GLN A 208 -12.21 -6.19 -1.82
C GLN A 208 -12.06 -4.68 -1.95
N GLU A 209 -10.84 -4.15 -1.73
CA GLU A 209 -10.56 -2.72 -1.68
C GLU A 209 -11.58 -2.03 -0.78
N ARG A 210 -11.65 -2.54 0.46
CA ARG A 210 -12.66 -2.18 1.45
C ARG A 210 -12.02 -2.00 2.81
N LEU A 211 -12.32 -0.88 3.46
CA LEU A 211 -11.98 -0.67 4.86
C LEU A 211 -12.83 -1.63 5.72
N PRO A 212 -12.22 -2.52 6.52
CA PRO A 212 -12.89 -3.68 7.10
C PRO A 212 -13.74 -3.38 8.35
N TYR A 213 -14.54 -2.32 8.34
CA TYR A 213 -15.41 -1.93 9.45
C TYR A 213 -16.36 -3.06 9.87
N GLU A 214 -16.91 -3.81 8.90
CA GLU A 214 -17.75 -4.99 9.14
C GLU A 214 -17.00 -6.18 9.75
N LEU A 215 -15.67 -6.14 9.77
CA LEU A 215 -14.85 -7.14 10.44
C LEU A 215 -14.38 -6.68 11.83
N GLY A 216 -14.78 -5.46 12.25
CA GLY A 216 -14.39 -4.83 13.51
C GLY A 216 -13.14 -3.95 13.41
N TRP A 217 -12.68 -3.62 12.21
CA TRP A 217 -11.54 -2.70 12.05
C TRP A 217 -11.92 -1.28 12.45
N GLN A 218 -11.01 -0.62 13.14
CA GLN A 218 -11.08 0.80 13.44
C GLN A 218 -9.82 1.44 12.87
N LYS A 219 -9.97 2.67 12.40
CA LYS A 219 -8.84 3.50 11.99
C LYS A 219 -7.80 3.56 13.11
N PRO A 220 -6.49 3.37 12.84
CA PRO A 220 -5.47 3.38 13.88
C PRO A 220 -5.46 4.70 14.66
N ASP A 221 -5.24 4.62 15.98
CA ASP A 221 -5.14 5.81 16.85
C ASP A 221 -3.84 6.58 16.58
N ASN A 222 -2.74 5.85 16.41
CA ASN A 222 -1.44 6.43 16.08
C ASN A 222 -1.36 6.71 14.57
N GLU A 223 -0.85 7.90 14.23
CA GLU A 223 -0.74 8.35 12.85
C GLU A 223 0.33 7.56 12.08
N CYS A 224 -0.02 7.10 10.88
CA CYS A 224 0.91 6.48 9.92
C CYS A 224 1.62 7.60 9.15
N ASN A 225 2.86 7.90 9.49
CA ASN A 225 3.63 9.05 8.99
C ASN A 225 5.06 8.61 8.63
N LEU A 226 5.89 9.52 8.12
CA LEU A 226 7.23 9.17 7.64
C LEU A 226 8.10 8.51 8.72
N LEU A 227 8.01 8.99 9.96
CA LEU A 227 8.76 8.45 11.08
C LEU A 227 8.32 7.01 11.42
N THR A 228 7.01 6.78 11.56
CA THR A 228 6.49 5.43 11.90
C THR A 228 6.71 4.45 10.76
N LEU A 229 6.53 4.87 9.50
CA LEU A 229 6.86 4.08 8.32
C LEU A 229 8.35 3.76 8.25
N GLY A 230 9.21 4.75 8.42
CA GLY A 230 10.66 4.59 8.42
C GLY A 230 11.15 3.59 9.46
N ALA A 231 10.65 3.68 10.69
CA ALA A 231 10.97 2.73 11.75
C ALA A 231 10.57 1.29 11.38
N GLN A 232 9.38 1.11 10.79
CA GLN A 232 8.90 -0.22 10.42
C GLN A 232 9.59 -0.78 9.17
N ILE A 233 9.98 0.08 8.21
CA ILE A 233 10.82 -0.29 7.06
C ILE A 233 12.13 -0.92 7.57
N THR A 234 12.79 -0.29 8.55
CA THR A 234 14.00 -0.84 9.18
C THR A 234 13.73 -2.20 9.81
N GLN A 235 12.62 -2.37 10.54
CA GLN A 235 12.24 -3.65 11.13
C GLN A 235 12.00 -4.75 10.07
N LEU A 236 11.34 -4.40 8.96
CA LEU A 236 11.10 -5.31 7.84
C LEU A 236 12.44 -5.78 7.22
N GLN A 237 13.38 -4.86 6.99
CA GLN A 237 14.72 -5.18 6.46
C GLN A 237 15.50 -6.09 7.42
N LEU A 238 15.46 -5.80 8.72
CA LEU A 238 16.13 -6.64 9.74
C LEU A 238 15.52 -8.05 9.83
N ALA A 239 14.21 -8.19 9.59
CA ALA A 239 13.51 -9.48 9.66
C ALA A 239 13.78 -10.40 8.45
N ASN A 240 14.25 -9.83 7.33
CA ASN A 240 14.64 -10.57 6.15
C ASN A 240 15.73 -9.79 5.39
N PRO A 241 17.02 -10.10 5.61
CA PRO A 241 18.14 -9.30 5.12
C PRO A 241 18.37 -9.55 3.62
N GLU A 242 17.42 -9.10 2.81
CA GLU A 242 17.62 -8.87 1.39
C GLU A 242 18.87 -8.02 1.20
N ALA A 243 19.76 -8.45 0.30
CA ALA A 243 20.96 -7.70 0.00
C ALA A 243 20.58 -6.36 -0.63
N LEU A 244 20.96 -5.27 0.03
CA LEU A 244 20.74 -3.92 -0.47
C LEU A 244 21.91 -3.49 -1.37
N PRO A 245 21.66 -2.68 -2.41
CA PRO A 245 22.72 -1.99 -3.13
C PRO A 245 23.65 -1.22 -2.18
N GLU A 246 24.93 -1.12 -2.54
CA GLU A 246 25.90 -0.32 -1.79
C GLU A 246 25.42 1.13 -1.67
N GLY A 247 25.51 1.70 -0.47
CA GLY A 247 25.06 3.07 -0.18
C GLY A 247 23.57 3.20 0.16
N LEU A 248 22.73 2.21 -0.14
CA LEU A 248 21.31 2.27 0.22
C LEU A 248 21.09 1.87 1.68
N SER A 249 20.54 2.79 2.47
CA SER A 249 20.05 2.53 3.82
C SER A 249 18.55 2.76 3.90
N LEU A 250 17.79 1.73 4.29
CA LEU A 250 16.34 1.83 4.39
C LEU A 250 15.91 2.50 5.71
N GLY A 251 14.88 3.32 5.65
CA GLY A 251 14.33 4.05 6.79
C GLY A 251 13.56 5.30 6.37
N GLU A 252 13.34 6.23 7.30
CA GLU A 252 12.61 7.48 7.04
C GLU A 252 13.28 8.32 5.93
N GLY A 253 14.61 8.47 5.98
CA GLY A 253 15.37 9.28 5.03
C GLY A 253 15.19 8.78 3.59
N ALA A 254 15.48 7.51 3.32
CA ALA A 254 15.31 6.95 1.98
C ALA A 254 13.85 7.01 1.49
N LEU A 255 12.87 6.81 2.38
CA LEU A 255 11.45 6.96 2.04
C LEU A 255 11.13 8.40 1.64
N ARG A 256 11.63 9.39 2.40
CA ARG A 256 11.50 10.81 2.11
C ARG A 256 12.15 11.15 0.77
N ASP A 257 13.38 10.69 0.54
CA ASP A 257 14.11 10.94 -0.70
C ASP A 257 13.27 10.48 -1.91
N VAL A 258 12.76 9.25 -1.88
CA VAL A 258 11.98 8.70 -3.00
C VAL A 258 10.68 9.46 -3.26
N ILE A 259 9.96 9.91 -2.22
CA ILE A 259 8.73 10.71 -2.41
C ILE A 259 9.01 12.15 -2.84
N GLU A 260 10.23 12.65 -2.61
CA GLU A 260 10.72 13.95 -3.06
C GLU A 260 11.49 13.88 -4.40
N LEU A 261 11.46 12.70 -5.07
CA LEU A 261 12.20 12.42 -6.31
C LEU A 261 13.71 12.61 -6.18
N ILE A 262 14.27 12.21 -5.05
CA ILE A 262 15.70 12.18 -4.77
C ILE A 262 16.15 10.72 -4.79
N ASP A 263 17.24 10.44 -5.50
CA ASP A 263 17.86 9.12 -5.51
C ASP A 263 18.39 8.80 -4.10
N PRO A 264 17.92 7.70 -3.46
CA PRO A 264 18.23 7.40 -2.06
C PRO A 264 19.67 6.91 -1.83
N ILE A 265 20.50 6.79 -2.87
CA ILE A 265 21.92 6.44 -2.80
C ILE A 265 22.79 7.67 -3.07
N THR A 266 22.48 8.43 -4.12
CA THR A 266 23.33 9.53 -4.58
C THR A 266 22.92 10.89 -4.02
N GLY A 267 21.69 11.02 -3.51
CA GLY A 267 21.12 12.28 -3.03
C GLY A 267 20.84 13.30 -4.15
N LYS A 268 20.91 12.87 -5.43
CA LYS A 268 20.60 13.73 -6.58
C LYS A 268 19.11 13.72 -6.86
N LEU A 269 18.59 14.85 -7.35
CA LEU A 269 17.22 14.91 -7.88
C LEU A 269 17.12 14.04 -9.14
N GLU A 270 16.18 13.11 -9.14
CA GLU A 270 15.86 12.26 -10.27
C GLU A 270 14.90 12.98 -11.22
N ASN A 271 15.25 12.99 -12.51
CA ASN A 271 14.31 13.44 -13.55
C ASN A 271 13.35 12.29 -13.88
N ALA A 272 12.06 12.62 -14.07
CA ALA A 272 11.01 11.69 -14.53
C ALA A 272 11.44 10.84 -15.73
N THR A 273 12.19 11.39 -16.69
CA THR A 273 12.70 10.64 -17.85
C THR A 273 13.67 9.52 -17.45
N CYS A 274 14.55 9.77 -16.47
CA CYS A 274 15.51 8.77 -16.02
C CYS A 274 14.82 7.68 -15.18
N ILE A 275 13.84 8.05 -14.35
CA ILE A 275 13.03 7.09 -13.58
C ILE A 275 12.24 6.17 -14.53
N LEU A 276 11.59 6.75 -15.55
CA LEU A 276 10.85 5.99 -16.57
C LEU A 276 11.73 4.95 -17.27
N LEU A 277 13.00 5.27 -17.51
CA LEU A 277 13.96 4.41 -18.18
C LEU A 277 14.76 3.51 -17.21
N ASN A 278 14.53 3.66 -15.90
CA ASN A 278 15.36 3.06 -14.84
C ASN A 278 16.87 3.26 -15.09
N ASN A 279 17.27 4.48 -15.48
CA ASN A 279 18.64 4.83 -15.84
C ASN A 279 19.02 6.22 -15.31
N CYS A 280 19.17 6.33 -14.00
CA CYS A 280 19.62 7.54 -13.29
C CYS A 280 21.13 7.43 -12.97
N ASP A 281 22.01 7.84 -13.88
CA ASP A 281 23.46 7.94 -13.66
C ASP A 281 23.88 9.32 -13.08
#